data_AF-A0A5C7WAW4-F1
#
_entry.id   AF-A0A5C7WAW4-F1
#
_cell.length_a   1.000
_cell.length_b   1.000
_cell.length_c   1.000
_cell.angle_alpha   90.00
_cell.angle_beta   90.00
_cell.angle_gamma   90.00
#
_symmetry.space_group_name_H-M   'P 1'
#
loop_
_entity.id
_entity.type
_entity.pdbx_description
1 polymer ?
#
loop_
_entity_poly.entity_id
_entity_poly.type
_entity_poly.pdbx_seq_one_letter_code
_entity_poly.pdbx_strand_id
1 'polypeptide(L)'
;MMIPPMNKATFWWLVLVLVSLPVAAHKVVFLGLPWYYPEIAVLGALVFWWLDRRERLKFPAVDRIILLGGVLFLVGATVTLFAHPFTLTGLGMLKSWFFFPALYSLLIFSECQHRERQRILVKVLLVVLTLTALQCLVSYWLGRVTYDGRLAGPYASPNFLAFLMATGLALPLILLDDAARWTKFSRIGLALSPVLLAVTLLLTRSYGVILAVCLGLLAYGLWQREHSWRKSGAVLSILFALGMFMASEHGSEKWQALFTEDPRSSWSSREMIWQAAFRIGLDHPFGIGVGRFQELYLDYQQFFPPYLEWSVPEPHNVALAMFFATGPIGLLGFTLLVGRTLWLLSKERTKSTMITGMMTYWCIFLVMGLVDTPFFKGDLAYLFFFMVTLSALAVQKELPRELA
;
A
#
# COMPACT_ATOMS: atom_id res chain seq x y z
N MET A 1 10.11 27.18 -21.36
CA MET A 1 10.01 27.78 -20.01
C MET A 1 10.88 26.93 -19.10
N MET A 2 12.10 27.39 -18.81
CA MET A 2 13.13 26.60 -18.11
C MET A 2 12.65 26.14 -16.73
N ILE A 3 12.79 24.85 -16.45
CA ILE A 3 12.51 24.26 -15.14
C ILE A 3 13.71 24.64 -14.24
N PRO A 4 13.49 25.11 -13.00
CA PRO A 4 14.58 25.48 -12.12
C PRO A 4 15.45 24.26 -11.77
N PRO A 5 16.74 24.49 -11.44
CA PRO A 5 17.70 23.42 -11.18
C PRO A 5 17.24 22.50 -10.04
N MET A 6 17.55 21.22 -10.22
CA MET A 6 17.25 20.11 -9.30
C MET A 6 17.53 20.40 -7.83
N ASN A 7 16.49 20.50 -6.99
CA ASN A 7 16.66 20.56 -5.53
C ASN A 7 17.02 19.18 -4.98
N LYS A 8 18.32 18.96 -4.76
CA LYS A 8 18.84 17.71 -4.18
C LYS A 8 18.31 17.48 -2.76
N ALA A 9 18.11 18.53 -1.96
CA ALA A 9 17.66 18.40 -0.58
C ALA A 9 16.24 17.85 -0.50
N THR A 10 15.28 18.44 -1.23
CA THR A 10 13.89 17.96 -1.27
C THR A 10 13.83 16.50 -1.67
N PHE A 11 14.56 16.10 -2.73
CA PHE A 11 14.57 14.73 -3.20
C PHE A 11 15.07 13.74 -2.13
N TRP A 12 16.14 14.06 -1.41
CA TRP A 12 16.65 13.18 -0.34
C TRP A 12 15.71 13.09 0.87
N TRP A 13 14.95 14.14 1.17
CA TRP A 13 13.88 14.05 2.16
C TRP A 13 12.74 13.14 1.70
N LEU A 14 12.38 13.14 0.41
CA LEU A 14 11.42 12.17 -0.14
C LEU A 14 11.96 10.73 -0.05
N VAL A 15 13.26 10.52 -0.28
CA VAL A 15 13.91 9.23 -0.04
C VAL A 15 13.80 8.83 1.43
N LEU A 16 14.00 9.76 2.36
CA LEU A 16 13.92 9.50 3.80
C LEU A 16 12.51 9.05 4.23
N VAL A 17 11.44 9.56 3.58
CA VAL A 17 10.07 9.05 3.81
C VAL A 17 10.02 7.54 3.56
N LEU A 18 10.54 7.06 2.43
CA LEU A 18 10.55 5.62 2.11
C LEU A 18 11.39 4.82 3.10
N VAL A 19 12.57 5.33 3.48
CA VAL A 19 13.45 4.68 4.46
C VAL A 19 12.78 4.56 5.83
N SER A 20 11.93 5.51 6.20
CA SER A 20 11.23 5.52 7.49
C SER A 20 9.99 4.62 7.56
N LEU A 21 9.51 4.05 6.44
CA LEU A 21 8.27 3.26 6.41
C LEU A 21 8.26 2.04 7.35
N PRO A 22 9.32 1.22 7.46
CA PRO A 22 9.33 0.07 8.38
C PRO A 22 9.20 0.47 9.85
N VAL A 23 9.56 1.71 10.17
CA VAL A 23 9.46 2.30 11.51
C VAL A 23 8.35 3.36 11.59
N ALA A 24 7.38 3.36 10.67
CA ALA A 24 6.33 4.37 10.59
C ALA A 24 5.43 4.46 11.83
N ALA A 25 5.42 3.44 12.70
CA ALA A 25 4.71 3.47 13.97
C ALA A 25 5.46 4.24 15.08
N HIS A 26 6.75 4.49 14.91
CA HIS A 26 7.55 5.25 15.87
C HIS A 26 7.26 6.74 15.73
N LYS A 27 7.09 7.39 16.89
CA LYS A 27 6.68 8.79 17.00
C LYS A 27 7.51 9.53 18.03
N VAL A 28 7.68 10.82 17.79
CA VAL A 28 8.16 11.80 18.78
C VAL A 28 6.99 12.67 19.18
N VAL A 29 6.84 12.96 20.48
CA VAL A 29 5.82 13.89 20.96
C VAL A 29 6.46 15.28 21.03
N PHE A 30 5.92 16.22 20.25
CA PHE A 30 6.37 17.61 20.25
C PHE A 30 5.16 18.53 20.40
N LEU A 31 5.21 19.44 21.38
CA LEU A 31 4.08 20.31 21.76
C LEU A 31 2.78 19.53 22.01
N GLY A 32 2.88 18.35 22.64
CA GLY A 32 1.73 17.49 22.93
C GLY A 32 1.16 16.73 21.72
N LEU A 33 1.70 16.93 20.51
CA LEU A 33 1.25 16.24 19.30
C LEU A 33 2.20 15.11 18.91
N PRO A 34 1.67 13.93 18.52
CA PRO A 34 2.47 12.83 18.00
C PRO A 34 2.89 13.09 16.55
N TRP A 35 4.20 13.08 16.31
CA TRP A 35 4.84 13.21 15.01
C TRP A 35 5.55 11.92 14.63
N TYR A 36 5.08 11.26 13.58
CA TYR A 36 5.67 10.03 13.09
C TYR A 36 6.85 10.32 12.16
N TYR A 37 7.85 9.43 12.13
CA TYR A 37 9.06 9.66 11.31
C TYR A 37 8.79 9.97 9.83
N PRO A 38 7.86 9.29 9.13
CA PRO A 38 7.49 9.68 7.76
C PRO A 38 6.96 11.11 7.66
N GLU A 39 6.19 11.57 8.64
CA GLU A 39 5.60 12.92 8.63
C GLU A 39 6.68 13.99 8.81
N ILE A 40 7.63 13.76 9.71
CA ILE A 40 8.79 14.64 9.91
C ILE A 40 9.59 14.73 8.60
N ALA A 41 9.79 13.61 7.91
CA ALA A 41 10.47 13.59 6.63
C ALA A 41 9.70 14.34 5.52
N VAL A 42 8.36 14.23 5.49
CA VAL A 42 7.51 15.02 4.58
C VAL A 42 7.61 16.51 4.89
N LEU A 43 7.60 16.91 6.16
CA LEU A 43 7.77 18.31 6.55
C LEU A 43 9.14 18.85 6.12
N GLY A 44 10.21 18.07 6.31
CA GLY A 44 11.54 18.41 5.78
C GLY A 44 11.51 18.63 4.26
N ALA A 45 10.91 17.70 3.52
CA ALA A 45 10.74 17.83 2.07
C ALA A 45 9.95 19.10 1.70
N LEU A 46 8.86 19.40 2.41
CA LEU A 46 8.04 20.59 2.17
C LEU A 46 8.83 21.89 2.41
N VAL A 47 9.61 21.98 3.49
CA VAL A 47 10.42 23.16 3.81
C VAL A 47 11.44 23.43 2.70
N PHE A 48 12.22 22.42 2.30
CA PHE A 48 13.20 22.58 1.24
C PHE A 48 12.56 22.85 -0.13
N TRP A 49 11.41 22.24 -0.41
CA TRP A 49 10.64 22.52 -1.61
C TRP A 49 10.15 23.97 -1.66
N TRP A 50 9.62 24.48 -0.54
CA TRP A 50 9.14 25.85 -0.44
C TRP A 50 10.28 26.87 -0.60
N LEU A 51 11.40 26.67 0.10
CA LEU A 51 12.54 27.60 0.05
C LEU A 51 13.07 27.80 -1.36
N ASP A 52 13.03 26.75 -2.19
CA ASP A 52 13.49 26.75 -3.58
C ASP A 52 12.46 27.34 -4.55
N ARG A 53 11.15 27.13 -4.29
CA ARG A 53 10.08 27.50 -5.23
C ARG A 53 9.24 28.70 -4.84
N ARG A 54 9.51 29.35 -3.70
CA ARG A 54 8.72 30.49 -3.20
C ARG A 54 8.53 31.62 -4.22
N GLU A 55 9.48 31.80 -5.15
CA GLU A 55 9.42 32.86 -6.18
C GLU A 55 8.81 32.38 -7.51
N ARG A 56 8.58 31.06 -7.68
CA ARG A 56 8.15 30.44 -8.95
C ARG A 56 7.16 29.29 -8.70
N LEU A 57 6.14 29.54 -7.87
CA LEU A 57 5.10 28.56 -7.59
C LEU A 57 4.36 28.19 -8.87
N LYS A 58 4.68 27.02 -9.41
CA LYS A 58 3.90 26.37 -10.45
C LYS A 58 3.44 25.04 -9.93
N PHE A 59 2.12 24.85 -9.97
CA PHE A 59 1.54 23.57 -9.66
C PHE A 59 2.02 22.53 -10.68
N PRO A 60 2.39 21.34 -10.20
CA PRO A 60 2.73 20.26 -11.10
C PRO A 60 1.55 19.95 -12.04
N ALA A 61 1.85 19.58 -13.28
CA ALA A 61 0.84 19.20 -14.26
C ALA A 61 0.27 17.81 -13.96
N VAL A 62 -0.51 17.67 -12.88
CA VAL A 62 -1.21 16.44 -12.49
C VAL A 62 -2.43 16.24 -13.38
N ASP A 63 -2.77 14.98 -13.69
CA ASP A 63 -4.04 14.65 -14.33
C ASP A 63 -5.20 15.19 -13.48
N ARG A 64 -6.11 15.95 -14.12
CA ARG A 64 -7.17 16.67 -13.41
C ARG A 64 -8.12 15.73 -12.65
N ILE A 65 -8.34 14.51 -13.15
CA ILE A 65 -9.23 13.55 -12.50
C ILE A 65 -8.53 12.92 -11.29
N ILE A 66 -7.23 12.65 -11.37
CA ILE A 66 -6.44 12.22 -10.21
C ILE A 66 -6.44 13.31 -9.14
N LEU A 67 -6.22 14.58 -9.52
CA LEU A 67 -6.26 15.70 -8.58
C LEU A 67 -7.64 15.86 -7.93
N LEU A 68 -8.71 15.81 -8.73
CA LEU A 68 -10.09 15.85 -8.23
C LEU A 68 -10.36 14.68 -7.26
N GLY A 69 -9.95 13.47 -7.62
CA GLY A 69 -10.08 12.30 -6.76
C GLY A 69 -9.37 12.48 -5.42
N GLY A 70 -8.13 12.99 -5.44
CA GLY A 70 -7.36 13.31 -4.23
C GLY A 70 -8.03 14.36 -3.35
N VAL A 71 -8.54 15.44 -3.95
CA VAL A 71 -9.27 16.49 -3.21
C VAL A 71 -10.54 15.94 -2.59
N LEU A 72 -11.39 15.23 -3.36
CA LEU A 72 -12.62 14.63 -2.85
C LEU A 72 -12.33 13.62 -1.73
N PHE A 73 -11.25 12.85 -1.85
CA PHE A 73 -10.84 11.89 -0.84
C PHE A 73 -10.47 12.56 0.49
N LEU A 74 -9.66 13.63 0.45
CA LEU A 74 -9.29 14.40 1.64
C LEU A 74 -10.48 15.16 2.24
N VAL A 75 -11.31 15.77 1.37
CA VAL A 75 -12.51 16.50 1.81
C VAL A 75 -13.51 15.55 2.44
N GLY A 76 -13.76 14.37 1.85
CA GLY A 76 -14.64 13.36 2.41
C GLY A 76 -14.17 12.90 3.80
N ALA A 77 -12.90 12.53 3.94
CA ALA A 77 -12.33 12.14 5.23
C ALA A 77 -12.47 13.25 6.30
N THR A 78 -12.25 14.50 5.91
CA THR A 78 -12.35 15.66 6.80
C THR A 78 -13.78 15.94 7.20
N VAL A 79 -14.70 16.02 6.23
CA VAL A 79 -16.13 16.31 6.47
C VAL A 79 -16.74 15.22 7.32
N THR A 80 -16.51 13.94 7.02
CA THR A 80 -17.06 12.83 7.80
C THR A 80 -16.50 12.83 9.23
N LEU A 81 -15.20 13.14 9.45
CA LEU A 81 -14.66 13.27 10.81
C LEU A 81 -15.40 14.35 11.62
N PHE A 82 -15.63 15.53 11.04
CA PHE A 82 -16.27 16.66 11.75
C PHE A 82 -17.80 16.58 11.78
N ALA A 83 -18.43 15.74 10.96
CA ALA A 83 -19.87 15.47 10.99
C ALA A 83 -20.27 14.53 12.14
N HIS A 84 -19.30 13.93 12.84
CA HIS A 84 -19.49 12.99 13.93
C HIS A 84 -18.80 13.47 15.22
N PRO A 85 -19.09 12.85 16.38
CA PRO A 85 -18.39 13.18 17.63
C PRO A 85 -16.87 13.17 17.44
N PHE A 86 -16.25 14.30 17.73
CA PHE A 86 -14.82 14.51 17.50
C PHE A 86 -13.98 13.59 18.38
N THR A 87 -12.96 12.97 17.79
CA THR A 87 -11.97 12.17 18.52
C THR A 87 -10.55 12.56 18.14
N LEU A 88 -9.66 12.61 19.13
CA LEU A 88 -8.23 12.86 18.90
C LEU A 88 -7.60 11.73 18.08
N THR A 89 -8.06 10.50 18.27
CA THR A 89 -7.64 9.34 17.48
C THR A 89 -7.99 9.53 16.00
N GLY A 90 -9.23 9.91 15.69
CA GLY A 90 -9.68 10.17 14.33
C GLY A 90 -8.91 11.32 13.67
N LEU A 91 -8.63 12.41 14.40
CA LEU A 91 -7.78 13.50 13.91
C LEU A 91 -6.34 13.03 13.63
N GLY A 92 -5.77 12.21 14.52
CA GLY A 92 -4.46 11.59 14.32
C GLY A 92 -4.40 10.71 13.07
N MET A 93 -5.43 9.88 12.85
CA MET A 93 -5.55 9.04 11.66
C MET A 93 -5.78 9.86 10.38
N LEU A 94 -6.62 10.90 10.42
CA LEU A 94 -6.79 11.83 9.30
C LEU A 94 -5.44 12.46 8.90
N LYS A 95 -4.68 12.92 9.89
CA LYS A 95 -3.34 13.47 9.70
C LYS A 95 -2.38 12.44 9.08
N SER A 96 -2.27 11.26 9.68
CA SER A 96 -1.23 10.27 9.36
C SER A 96 -1.55 9.39 8.14
N TRP A 97 -2.83 9.14 7.83
CA TRP A 97 -3.24 8.23 6.75
C TRP A 97 -3.73 8.97 5.50
N PHE A 98 -4.18 10.21 5.62
CA PHE A 98 -4.73 10.97 4.50
C PHE A 98 -3.85 12.18 4.15
N PHE A 99 -3.70 13.12 5.08
CA PHE A 99 -3.06 14.40 4.80
C PHE A 99 -1.58 14.27 4.42
N PHE A 100 -0.75 13.68 5.29
CA PHE A 100 0.70 13.58 5.01
C PHE A 100 1.04 12.67 3.83
N PRO A 101 0.42 11.49 3.66
CA PRO A 101 0.58 10.69 2.45
C PRO A 101 0.19 11.40 1.16
N ALA A 102 -0.90 12.19 1.17
CA ALA A 102 -1.29 12.99 0.00
C ALA A 102 -0.29 14.13 -0.27
N LEU A 103 0.20 14.80 0.77
CA LEU A 103 1.25 15.82 0.65
C LEU A 103 2.54 15.22 0.08
N TYR A 104 2.93 14.03 0.54
CA TYR A 104 4.07 13.28 -0.01
C TYR A 104 3.90 12.99 -1.51
N SER A 105 2.71 12.56 -1.93
CA SER A 105 2.36 12.37 -3.35
C SER A 105 2.56 13.64 -4.18
N LEU A 106 2.07 14.79 -3.70
CA LEU A 106 2.24 16.07 -4.38
C LEU A 106 3.71 16.47 -4.54
N LEU A 107 4.51 16.28 -3.48
CA LEU A 107 5.94 16.59 -3.51
C LEU A 107 6.70 15.67 -4.48
N ILE A 108 6.42 14.36 -4.47
CA ILE A 108 6.99 13.43 -5.47
C ILE A 108 6.60 13.85 -6.87
N PHE A 109 5.35 14.19 -7.10
CA PHE A 109 4.91 14.62 -8.41
C PHE A 109 5.71 15.85 -8.86
N SER A 110 5.92 16.82 -7.97
CA SER A 110 6.68 18.03 -8.30
C SER A 110 8.17 17.79 -8.59
N GLU A 111 8.79 16.79 -7.96
CA GLU A 111 10.24 16.56 -7.99
C GLU A 111 10.67 15.39 -8.89
N CYS A 112 9.80 14.43 -9.17
CA CYS A 112 10.15 13.17 -9.82
C CYS A 112 9.59 13.05 -11.24
N GLN A 113 9.54 14.16 -11.97
CA GLN A 113 9.12 14.19 -13.38
C GLN A 113 10.04 13.37 -14.31
N HIS A 114 11.31 13.16 -13.93
CA HIS A 114 12.25 12.33 -14.67
C HIS A 114 12.26 10.87 -14.19
N ARG A 115 12.31 9.92 -15.13
CA ARG A 115 12.34 8.47 -14.85
C ARG A 115 13.45 8.04 -13.92
N GLU A 116 14.60 8.71 -13.97
CA GLU A 116 15.75 8.37 -13.13
C GLU A 116 15.41 8.48 -11.63
N ARG A 117 14.81 9.61 -11.21
CA ARG A 117 14.37 9.82 -9.83
C ARG A 117 13.29 8.83 -9.42
N GLN A 118 12.32 8.57 -10.29
CA GLN A 118 11.28 7.57 -10.07
C GLN A 118 11.90 6.18 -9.80
N ARG A 119 12.89 5.79 -10.60
CA ARG A 119 13.59 4.51 -10.45
C ARG A 119 14.46 4.46 -9.20
N ILE A 120 15.09 5.56 -8.81
CA ILE A 120 15.81 5.65 -7.53
C ILE A 120 14.85 5.39 -6.37
N LEU A 121 13.67 6.02 -6.36
CA LEU A 121 12.66 5.80 -5.31
C LEU A 121 12.19 4.34 -5.26
N VAL A 122 11.91 3.72 -6.42
CA VAL A 122 11.53 2.29 -6.48
C VAL A 122 12.65 1.39 -5.98
N LYS A 123 13.92 1.66 -6.34
CA LYS A 123 15.09 0.91 -5.84
C LYS A 123 15.24 1.06 -4.33
N VAL A 124 15.13 2.28 -3.80
CA VAL A 124 15.19 2.54 -2.36
C VAL A 124 14.10 1.74 -1.66
N LEU A 125 12.86 1.82 -2.13
CA LEU A 125 11.76 1.08 -1.52
C LEU A 125 12.00 -0.43 -1.55
N LEU A 126 12.49 -0.98 -2.66
CA LEU A 126 12.84 -2.40 -2.76
C LEU A 126 13.91 -2.79 -1.75
N VAL A 127 14.98 -2.00 -1.61
CA VAL A 127 16.02 -2.24 -0.61
C VAL A 127 15.45 -2.19 0.80
N VAL A 128 14.66 -1.18 1.13
CA VAL A 128 14.02 -1.01 2.45
C VAL A 128 13.13 -2.21 2.79
N LEU A 129 12.29 -2.66 1.86
CA LEU A 129 11.42 -3.82 2.08
C LEU A 129 12.20 -5.13 2.15
N THR A 130 13.29 -5.27 1.39
CA THR A 130 14.18 -6.45 1.46
C THR A 130 14.91 -6.52 2.81
N LEU A 131 15.40 -5.39 3.32
CA LEU A 131 16.01 -5.32 4.66
C LEU A 131 14.99 -5.61 5.76
N THR A 132 13.76 -5.12 5.60
CA THR A 132 12.64 -5.44 6.51
C THR A 132 12.34 -6.94 6.51
N ALA A 133 12.30 -7.56 5.33
CA ALA A 133 12.12 -9.00 5.18
C ALA A 133 13.24 -9.77 5.90
N LEU A 134 14.50 -9.39 5.67
CA LEU A 134 15.66 -9.99 6.34
C LEU A 134 15.56 -9.87 7.86
N GLN A 135 15.22 -8.70 8.40
CA GLN A 135 15.02 -8.50 9.83
C GLN A 135 13.92 -9.41 10.40
N CYS A 136 12.81 -9.58 9.66
CA CYS A 136 11.73 -10.48 10.06
C CYS A 136 12.16 -11.94 10.03
N LEU A 137 12.95 -12.36 9.03
CA LEU A 137 13.51 -13.71 8.96
C LEU A 137 14.49 -13.99 10.10
N VAL A 138 15.32 -13.02 10.49
CA VAL A 138 16.16 -13.14 11.70
C VAL A 138 15.28 -13.30 12.94
N SER A 139 14.19 -12.52 13.05
CA SER A 139 13.24 -12.63 14.17
C SER A 139 12.57 -14.01 14.22
N TYR A 140 12.20 -14.56 13.06
CA TYR A 140 11.66 -15.91 12.94
C TYR A 140 12.67 -16.97 13.42
N TRP A 141 13.94 -16.85 13.00
CA TRP A 141 14.99 -17.79 13.41
C TRP A 141 15.28 -17.75 14.93
N LEU A 142 15.04 -16.60 15.55
CA LEU A 142 15.07 -16.42 17.00
C LEU A 142 13.80 -16.90 17.73
N GLY A 143 12.86 -17.54 17.02
CA GLY A 143 11.61 -18.06 17.57
C GLY A 143 10.54 -17.01 17.84
N ARG A 144 10.67 -15.78 17.31
CA ARG A 144 9.70 -14.69 17.51
C ARG A 144 8.57 -14.79 16.49
N VAL A 145 7.57 -15.59 16.84
CA VAL A 145 6.32 -15.78 16.09
C VAL A 145 5.11 -15.45 16.96
N THR A 146 3.95 -15.26 16.33
CA THR A 146 2.68 -15.16 17.05
C THR A 146 2.31 -16.47 17.74
N TYR A 147 1.30 -16.46 18.60
CA TYR A 147 0.85 -17.65 19.34
C TYR A 147 0.45 -18.82 18.41
N ASP A 148 -0.06 -18.51 17.22
CA ASP A 148 -0.42 -19.46 16.16
C ASP A 148 0.73 -19.75 15.17
N GLY A 149 1.97 -19.42 15.55
CA GLY A 149 3.18 -19.77 14.82
C GLY A 149 3.43 -18.98 13.54
N ARG A 150 2.84 -17.78 13.39
CA ARG A 150 2.99 -16.94 12.19
C ARG A 150 4.03 -15.85 12.40
N LEU A 151 4.72 -15.51 11.31
CA LEU A 151 5.66 -14.38 11.33
C LEU A 151 4.91 -13.05 11.21
N ALA A 152 4.99 -12.21 12.25
CA ALA A 152 4.50 -10.84 12.23
C ALA A 152 5.61 -9.79 12.24
N GLY A 153 6.83 -10.14 12.66
CA GLY A 153 7.93 -9.19 12.82
C GLY A 153 7.56 -8.07 13.83
N PRO A 154 7.88 -6.80 13.55
CA PRO A 154 7.51 -5.67 14.41
C PRO A 154 6.04 -5.21 14.25
N TYR A 155 5.24 -5.89 13.42
CA TYR A 155 3.89 -5.46 13.09
C TYR A 155 2.86 -6.10 14.04
N ALA A 156 1.76 -5.39 14.29
CA ALA A 156 0.68 -5.85 15.17
C ALA A 156 -0.05 -7.10 14.65
N SER A 157 0.07 -7.41 13.37
CA SER A 157 -0.55 -8.58 12.74
C SER A 157 0.33 -9.11 11.61
N PRO A 158 0.39 -10.45 11.40
CA PRO A 158 1.06 -11.04 10.24
C PRO A 158 0.52 -10.52 8.90
N ASN A 159 -0.76 -10.11 8.84
CA ASN A 159 -1.35 -9.57 7.62
C ASN A 159 -0.70 -8.23 7.22
N PHE A 160 -0.36 -7.37 8.19
CA PHE A 160 0.31 -6.11 7.89
C PHE A 160 1.72 -6.32 7.31
N LEU A 161 2.47 -7.27 7.86
CA LEU A 161 3.75 -7.67 7.26
C LEU A 161 3.53 -8.21 5.84
N ALA A 162 2.51 -9.06 5.65
CA ALA A 162 2.18 -9.64 4.36
C ALA A 162 1.87 -8.58 3.29
N PHE A 163 1.11 -7.52 3.61
CA PHE A 163 0.81 -6.43 2.66
C PHE A 163 2.06 -5.71 2.18
N LEU A 164 3.02 -5.47 3.08
CA LEU A 164 4.30 -4.88 2.72
C LEU A 164 5.13 -5.81 1.82
N MET A 165 5.20 -7.09 2.14
CA MET A 165 5.92 -8.07 1.32
C MET A 165 5.29 -8.21 -0.07
N ALA A 166 3.96 -8.25 -0.15
CA ALA A 166 3.23 -8.31 -1.41
C ALA A 166 3.47 -7.06 -2.29
N THR A 167 3.49 -5.88 -1.67
CA THR A 167 3.90 -4.64 -2.36
C THR A 167 5.33 -4.73 -2.87
N GLY A 168 6.24 -5.23 -2.05
CA GLY A 168 7.65 -5.45 -2.41
C GLY A 168 7.83 -6.38 -3.60
N LEU A 169 7.02 -7.44 -3.71
CA LEU A 169 7.10 -8.43 -4.80
C LEU A 169 6.76 -7.85 -6.18
N ALA A 170 6.00 -6.75 -6.24
CA ALA A 170 5.73 -6.05 -7.51
C ALA A 170 6.90 -5.16 -7.96
N LEU A 171 7.77 -4.71 -7.05
CA LEU A 171 8.83 -3.73 -7.36
C LEU A 171 9.94 -4.27 -8.28
N PRO A 172 10.44 -5.52 -8.13
CA PRO A 172 11.41 -6.07 -9.05
C PRO A 172 10.90 -6.07 -10.49
N LEU A 173 9.58 -6.30 -10.70
CA LEU A 173 8.95 -6.29 -12.01
C LEU A 173 9.05 -4.92 -12.69
N ILE A 174 8.94 -3.83 -11.92
CA ILE A 174 9.08 -2.45 -12.39
C ILE A 174 10.53 -2.14 -12.86
N LEU A 175 11.52 -2.85 -12.31
CA LEU A 175 12.94 -2.59 -12.53
C LEU A 175 13.61 -3.52 -13.56
N LEU A 176 12.86 -4.46 -14.17
CA LEU A 176 13.43 -5.50 -15.03
C LEU A 176 14.18 -4.95 -16.25
N ASP A 177 13.66 -3.89 -16.90
CA ASP A 177 14.32 -3.30 -18.08
C ASP A 177 15.68 -2.65 -17.74
N ASP A 178 15.92 -2.37 -16.45
CA ASP A 178 17.17 -1.76 -16.02
C ASP A 178 18.26 -2.76 -15.68
N ALA A 179 17.93 -4.03 -15.50
CA ALA A 179 18.86 -5.05 -14.99
C ALA A 179 20.16 -5.12 -15.82
N ALA A 180 20.09 -4.88 -17.13
CA ALA A 180 21.27 -4.86 -18.00
C ALA A 180 22.29 -3.75 -17.63
N ARG A 181 21.85 -2.62 -17.06
CA ARG A 181 22.71 -1.50 -16.64
C ARG A 181 23.28 -1.65 -15.24
N TRP A 182 22.92 -2.71 -14.53
CA TRP A 182 23.27 -2.88 -13.12
C TRP A 182 24.62 -3.60 -12.97
N THR A 183 25.36 -3.26 -11.92
CA THR A 183 26.55 -4.02 -11.51
C THR A 183 26.17 -5.45 -11.15
N LYS A 184 27.13 -6.38 -11.24
CA LYS A 184 26.91 -7.80 -10.89
C LYS A 184 26.27 -7.97 -9.51
N PHE A 185 26.77 -7.25 -8.51
CA PHE A 185 26.22 -7.26 -7.15
C PHE A 185 24.78 -6.75 -7.08
N SER A 186 24.47 -5.67 -7.80
CA SER A 186 23.11 -5.13 -7.81
C SER A 186 22.14 -6.10 -8.48
N ARG A 187 22.56 -6.83 -9.53
CA ARG A 187 21.73 -7.87 -10.17
C ARG A 187 21.47 -9.05 -9.23
N ILE A 188 22.47 -9.47 -8.46
CA ILE A 188 22.30 -10.50 -7.42
C ILE A 188 21.31 -10.02 -6.36
N GLY A 189 21.45 -8.79 -5.88
CA GLY A 189 20.49 -8.19 -4.94
C GLY A 189 19.06 -8.15 -5.49
N LEU A 190 18.89 -7.75 -6.75
CA LEU A 190 17.59 -7.74 -7.42
C LEU A 190 16.99 -9.15 -7.52
N ALA A 191 17.80 -10.17 -7.81
CA ALA A 191 17.35 -11.56 -7.90
C ALA A 191 17.03 -12.18 -6.53
N LEU A 192 17.79 -11.83 -5.49
CA LEU A 192 17.57 -12.34 -4.12
C LEU A 192 16.39 -11.66 -3.42
N SER A 193 16.13 -10.38 -3.72
CA SER A 193 15.04 -9.62 -3.10
C SER A 193 13.66 -10.30 -3.18
N PRO A 194 13.13 -10.75 -4.34
CA PRO A 194 11.84 -11.42 -4.39
C PRO A 194 11.83 -12.74 -3.62
N VAL A 195 12.97 -13.46 -3.52
CA VAL A 195 13.05 -14.70 -2.73
C VAL A 195 12.86 -14.40 -1.25
N LEU A 196 13.59 -13.42 -0.70
CA LEU A 196 13.47 -13.02 0.70
C LEU A 196 12.06 -12.51 1.03
N LEU A 197 11.49 -11.68 0.14
CA LEU A 197 10.13 -11.16 0.28
C LEU A 197 9.09 -12.28 0.22
N ALA A 198 9.22 -13.24 -0.70
CA ALA A 198 8.31 -14.36 -0.85
C ALA A 198 8.38 -15.31 0.36
N VAL A 199 9.57 -15.70 0.80
CA VAL A 199 9.74 -16.56 1.99
C VAL A 199 9.12 -15.89 3.22
N THR A 200 9.39 -14.60 3.42
CA THR A 200 8.78 -13.83 4.53
C THR A 200 7.26 -13.81 4.43
N LEU A 201 6.71 -13.59 3.22
CA LEU A 201 5.27 -13.63 2.97
C LEU A 201 4.66 -14.99 3.33
N LEU A 202 5.28 -16.09 2.89
CA LEU A 202 4.80 -17.45 3.17
C LEU A 202 4.77 -17.74 4.68
N LEU A 203 5.79 -17.31 5.42
CA LEU A 203 5.85 -17.46 6.88
C LEU A 203 4.79 -16.64 7.63
N THR A 204 4.20 -15.61 7.01
CA THR A 204 3.04 -14.91 7.61
C THR A 204 1.77 -15.76 7.57
N ARG A 205 1.75 -16.83 6.74
CA ARG A 205 0.58 -17.66 6.44
C ARG A 205 -0.67 -16.86 6.05
N SER A 206 -0.52 -15.69 5.44
CA SER A 206 -1.65 -14.82 5.11
C SER A 206 -2.25 -15.23 3.76
N TYR A 207 -3.08 -16.27 3.76
CA TYR A 207 -3.58 -16.91 2.53
C TYR A 207 -4.27 -15.94 1.55
N GLY A 208 -5.06 -14.98 2.04
CA GLY A 208 -5.67 -13.96 1.17
C GLY A 208 -4.64 -13.09 0.44
N VAL A 209 -3.51 -12.78 1.09
CA VAL A 209 -2.41 -12.02 0.48
C VAL A 209 -1.62 -12.89 -0.50
N ILE A 210 -1.38 -14.15 -0.17
CA ILE A 210 -0.72 -15.11 -1.08
C ILE A 210 -1.56 -15.25 -2.35
N LEU A 211 -2.87 -15.42 -2.23
CA LEU A 211 -3.79 -15.49 -3.37
C LEU A 211 -3.75 -14.20 -4.20
N ALA A 212 -3.73 -13.03 -3.56
CA ALA A 212 -3.61 -11.76 -4.27
C ALA A 212 -2.30 -11.64 -5.06
N VAL A 213 -1.18 -12.10 -4.50
CA VAL A 213 0.11 -12.18 -5.22
C VAL A 213 0.02 -13.15 -6.41
N CYS A 214 -0.59 -14.33 -6.24
CA CYS A 214 -0.82 -15.27 -7.34
C CYS A 214 -1.61 -14.62 -8.49
N LEU A 215 -2.74 -13.96 -8.18
CA LEU A 215 -3.56 -13.30 -9.19
C LEU A 215 -2.85 -12.10 -9.82
N GLY A 216 -2.05 -11.36 -9.05
CA GLY A 216 -1.19 -10.29 -9.57
C GLY A 216 -0.12 -10.79 -10.55
N LEU A 217 0.52 -11.92 -10.24
CA LEU A 217 1.50 -12.57 -11.12
C LEU A 217 0.86 -13.17 -12.37
N LEU A 218 -0.36 -13.71 -12.26
CA LEU A 218 -1.14 -14.13 -13.41
C LEU A 218 -1.47 -12.93 -14.30
N ALA A 219 -1.95 -11.82 -13.72
CA ALA A 219 -2.19 -10.57 -14.43
C ALA A 219 -0.91 -10.05 -15.10
N TYR A 220 0.25 -10.11 -14.42
CA TYR A 220 1.55 -9.79 -15.01
C TYR A 220 1.80 -10.61 -16.29
N GLY A 221 1.64 -11.93 -16.23
CA GLY A 221 1.83 -12.84 -17.36
C GLY A 221 0.92 -12.51 -18.55
N LEU A 222 -0.35 -12.15 -18.29
CA LEU A 222 -1.34 -11.80 -19.31
C LEU A 222 -1.14 -10.40 -19.91
N TRP A 223 -0.59 -9.44 -19.14
CA TRP A 223 -0.48 -8.05 -19.57
C TRP A 223 0.81 -7.71 -20.32
N GLN A 224 1.76 -8.66 -20.41
CA GLN A 224 3.02 -8.41 -21.10
C GLN A 224 2.80 -8.14 -22.59
N ARG A 225 3.61 -7.24 -23.14
CA ARG A 225 3.62 -6.97 -24.58
C ARG A 225 4.20 -8.13 -25.38
N GLU A 226 5.31 -8.66 -24.88
CA GLU A 226 6.05 -9.75 -25.52
C GLU A 226 5.91 -11.01 -24.69
N HIS A 227 5.05 -11.91 -25.16
CA HIS A 227 4.96 -13.25 -24.60
C HIS A 227 6.21 -14.03 -24.95
N SER A 228 6.99 -14.35 -23.93
CA SER A 228 8.13 -15.26 -24.04
C SER A 228 7.84 -16.47 -23.18
N TRP A 229 8.05 -17.66 -23.73
CA TRP A 229 7.90 -18.92 -22.99
C TRP A 229 8.73 -18.95 -21.70
N ARG A 230 9.87 -18.24 -21.65
CA ARG A 230 10.70 -18.12 -20.45
C ARG A 230 10.03 -17.31 -19.35
N LYS A 231 9.37 -16.19 -19.72
CA LYS A 231 8.65 -15.34 -18.77
C LYS A 231 7.37 -16.02 -18.29
N SER A 232 6.61 -16.63 -19.21
CA SER A 232 5.43 -17.43 -18.86
C SER A 232 5.82 -18.63 -18.01
N GLY A 233 6.90 -19.33 -18.36
CA GLY A 233 7.45 -20.44 -17.59
C GLY A 233 7.85 -20.01 -16.18
N ALA A 234 8.55 -18.87 -16.02
CA ALA A 234 8.89 -18.34 -14.70
C ALA A 234 7.66 -18.03 -13.84
N VAL A 235 6.63 -17.39 -14.42
CA VAL A 235 5.36 -17.13 -13.72
C VAL A 235 4.70 -18.45 -13.31
N LEU A 236 4.59 -19.42 -14.22
CA LEU A 236 4.01 -20.72 -13.93
C LEU A 236 4.81 -21.50 -12.86
N SER A 237 6.14 -21.43 -12.88
CA SER A 237 6.99 -22.04 -11.85
C SER A 237 6.77 -21.40 -10.47
N ILE A 238 6.62 -20.08 -10.41
CA ILE A 238 6.31 -19.38 -9.15
C ILE A 238 4.91 -19.80 -8.66
N LEU A 239 3.91 -19.81 -9.55
CA LEU A 239 2.55 -20.25 -9.21
C LEU A 239 2.53 -21.71 -8.74
N PHE A 240 3.32 -22.58 -9.38
CA PHE A 240 3.48 -23.97 -8.97
C PHE A 240 4.13 -24.07 -7.59
N ALA A 241 5.21 -23.31 -7.32
CA ALA A 241 5.84 -23.29 -6.00
C ALA A 241 4.89 -22.79 -4.90
N LEU A 242 4.08 -21.76 -5.19
CA LEU A 242 3.04 -21.29 -4.28
C LEU A 242 1.94 -22.34 -4.08
N GLY A 243 1.54 -23.05 -5.14
CA GLY A 243 0.60 -24.17 -5.06
C GLY A 243 1.13 -25.32 -4.20
N MET A 244 2.41 -25.68 -4.35
CA MET A 244 3.09 -26.68 -3.52
C MET A 244 3.17 -26.25 -2.06
N PHE A 245 3.44 -24.96 -1.78
CA PHE A 245 3.37 -24.43 -0.43
C PHE A 245 1.96 -24.58 0.16
N MET A 246 0.92 -24.19 -0.58
CA MET A 246 -0.47 -24.33 -0.13
C MET A 246 -0.84 -25.80 0.11
N ALA A 247 -0.36 -26.72 -0.73
CA ALA A 247 -0.52 -28.16 -0.53
C ALA A 247 0.24 -28.67 0.71
N SER A 248 1.41 -28.11 1.03
CA SER A 248 2.18 -28.48 2.23
C SER A 248 1.53 -28.06 3.54
N GLU A 249 0.64 -27.05 3.49
CA GLU A 249 -0.15 -26.64 4.65
C GLU A 249 -1.34 -27.58 4.89
N HIS A 250 -1.57 -28.58 4.04
CA HIS A 250 -2.58 -29.61 4.23
C HIS A 250 -2.35 -30.35 5.55
N GLY A 251 -3.34 -30.30 6.44
CA GLY A 251 -3.27 -30.87 7.79
C GLY A 251 -2.79 -29.90 8.88
N SER A 252 -2.39 -28.68 8.54
CA SER A 252 -2.21 -27.62 9.55
C SER A 252 -3.55 -27.19 10.15
N GLU A 253 -3.55 -26.80 11.43
CA GLU A 253 -4.76 -26.29 12.11
C GLU A 253 -5.40 -25.15 11.31
N LYS A 254 -4.57 -24.24 10.78
CA LYS A 254 -5.03 -23.10 9.98
C LYS A 254 -5.67 -23.52 8.66
N TRP A 255 -5.14 -24.56 8.00
CA TRP A 255 -5.73 -25.10 6.78
C TRP A 255 -7.07 -25.76 7.07
N GLN A 256 -7.15 -26.57 8.13
CA GLN A 256 -8.40 -27.21 8.55
C GLN A 256 -9.47 -26.18 8.89
N ALA A 257 -9.10 -25.10 9.59
CA ALA A 257 -9.97 -23.98 9.93
C ALA A 257 -10.58 -23.24 8.72
N LEU A 258 -10.08 -23.45 7.49
CA LEU A 258 -10.72 -22.91 6.27
C LEU A 258 -11.95 -23.71 5.83
N PHE A 259 -12.01 -24.99 6.18
CA PHE A 259 -13.03 -25.93 5.71
C PHE A 259 -13.95 -26.43 6.82
N THR A 260 -13.57 -26.24 8.08
CA THR A 260 -14.46 -26.49 9.22
C THR A 260 -15.33 -25.27 9.46
N GLU A 261 -16.60 -25.47 9.81
CA GLU A 261 -17.50 -24.42 10.34
C GLU A 261 -17.09 -24.01 11.76
N ASP A 262 -15.80 -23.81 12.00
CA ASP A 262 -15.32 -23.29 13.28
C ASP A 262 -15.80 -21.84 13.40
N PRO A 263 -16.63 -21.51 14.39
CA PRO A 263 -17.07 -20.14 14.61
C PRO A 263 -15.89 -19.17 14.75
N ARG A 264 -14.71 -19.63 15.20
CA ARG A 264 -13.51 -18.81 15.38
C ARG A 264 -12.57 -18.79 14.16
N SER A 265 -13.00 -19.35 13.02
CA SER A 265 -12.22 -19.26 11.80
C SER A 265 -12.07 -17.81 11.33
N SER A 266 -10.99 -17.52 10.60
CA SER A 266 -10.79 -16.18 10.04
C SER A 266 -11.85 -15.79 9.00
N TRP A 267 -12.54 -16.79 8.42
CA TRP A 267 -13.62 -16.57 7.47
C TRP A 267 -14.93 -16.22 8.18
N SER A 268 -15.33 -17.00 9.19
CA SER A 268 -16.54 -16.72 10.00
C SER A 268 -16.45 -15.37 10.73
N SER A 269 -15.27 -15.02 11.26
CA SER A 269 -15.04 -13.68 11.84
C SER A 269 -15.29 -12.57 10.80
N ARG A 270 -14.82 -12.72 9.55
CA ARG A 270 -15.06 -11.72 8.48
C ARG A 270 -16.52 -11.62 8.10
N GLU A 271 -17.20 -12.75 7.97
CA GLU A 271 -18.63 -12.77 7.65
C GLU A 271 -19.43 -11.98 8.68
N MET A 272 -19.20 -12.22 9.96
CA MET A 272 -19.82 -11.47 11.05
C MET A 272 -19.49 -9.98 11.01
N ILE A 273 -18.22 -9.64 10.77
CA ILE A 273 -17.77 -8.25 10.63
C ILE A 273 -18.48 -7.57 9.45
N TRP A 274 -18.69 -8.26 8.34
CA TRP A 274 -19.41 -7.72 7.19
C TRP A 274 -20.91 -7.58 7.44
N GLN A 275 -21.54 -8.51 8.16
CA GLN A 275 -22.94 -8.40 8.57
C GLN A 275 -23.15 -7.20 9.50
N ALA A 276 -22.28 -7.04 10.51
CA ALA A 276 -22.28 -5.89 11.40
C ALA A 276 -22.00 -4.59 10.65
N ALA A 277 -20.98 -4.57 9.78
CA ALA A 277 -20.68 -3.44 8.92
C ALA A 277 -21.87 -3.05 8.04
N PHE A 278 -22.55 -4.02 7.42
CA PHE A 278 -23.74 -3.75 6.62
C PHE A 278 -24.83 -3.07 7.44
N ARG A 279 -25.10 -3.57 8.66
CA ARG A 279 -26.09 -2.96 9.56
C ARG A 279 -25.69 -1.54 9.99
N ILE A 280 -24.42 -1.32 10.34
CA ILE A 280 -23.87 0.02 10.62
C ILE A 280 -24.05 0.93 9.41
N GLY A 281 -23.80 0.44 8.19
CA GLY A 281 -23.92 1.21 6.96
C GLY A 281 -25.36 1.65 6.65
N LEU A 282 -26.35 0.84 7.01
CA LEU A 282 -27.77 1.21 6.89
C LEU A 282 -28.14 2.36 7.83
N ASP A 283 -27.62 2.34 9.06
CA ASP A 283 -27.91 3.34 10.08
C ASP A 283 -27.03 4.61 9.90
N HIS A 284 -25.90 4.49 9.18
CA HIS A 284 -24.93 5.56 8.90
C HIS A 284 -24.62 5.70 7.39
N PRO A 285 -25.57 6.16 6.55
CA PRO A 285 -25.41 6.21 5.09
C PRO A 285 -24.35 7.21 4.60
N PHE A 286 -23.88 8.12 5.46
CA PHE A 286 -22.85 9.12 5.14
C PHE A 286 -21.45 8.77 5.68
N GLY A 287 -21.26 7.53 6.12
CA GLY A 287 -20.06 7.09 6.83
C GLY A 287 -20.16 7.37 8.33
N ILE A 288 -19.08 7.09 9.04
CA ILE A 288 -18.99 7.17 10.52
C ILE A 288 -17.78 7.97 11.03
N GLY A 289 -16.83 8.26 10.13
CA GLY A 289 -15.61 9.02 10.42
C GLY A 289 -14.41 8.11 10.65
N VAL A 290 -13.23 8.60 10.28
CA VAL A 290 -11.96 7.88 10.41
C VAL A 290 -11.76 7.43 11.87
N GLY A 291 -11.43 6.15 12.07
CA GLY A 291 -11.06 5.60 13.37
C GLY A 291 -12.22 5.25 14.31
N ARG A 292 -13.47 5.24 13.82
CA ARG A 292 -14.66 4.94 14.64
C ARG A 292 -15.27 3.55 14.44
N PHE A 293 -14.79 2.78 13.47
CA PHE A 293 -15.40 1.49 13.13
C PHE A 293 -15.43 0.50 14.30
N GLN A 294 -14.35 0.40 15.08
CA GLN A 294 -14.29 -0.54 16.22
C GLN A 294 -15.36 -0.24 17.28
N GLU A 295 -15.53 1.02 17.65
CA GLU A 295 -16.53 1.47 18.64
C GLU A 295 -17.93 1.02 18.20
N LEU A 296 -18.31 1.38 16.98
CA LEU A 296 -19.60 1.01 16.40
C LEU A 296 -19.74 -0.49 16.16
N TYR A 297 -18.67 -1.19 15.78
CA TYR A 297 -18.70 -2.64 15.62
C TYR A 297 -19.04 -3.32 16.94
N LEU A 298 -18.42 -2.92 18.05
CA LEU A 298 -18.69 -3.48 19.38
C LEU A 298 -20.13 -3.20 19.83
N ASP A 299 -20.64 -2.00 19.56
CA ASP A 299 -22.04 -1.65 19.85
C ASP A 299 -23.03 -2.51 19.04
N TYR A 300 -22.73 -2.80 17.78
CA TYR A 300 -23.61 -3.58 16.90
C TYR A 300 -23.40 -5.09 17.02
N GLN A 301 -22.29 -5.53 17.62
CA GLN A 301 -21.97 -6.94 17.77
C GLN A 301 -23.07 -7.70 18.53
N GLN A 302 -23.82 -7.02 19.40
CA GLN A 302 -24.95 -7.59 20.13
C GLN A 302 -26.05 -8.18 19.23
N PHE A 303 -26.13 -7.73 17.97
CA PHE A 303 -27.11 -8.23 17.01
C PHE A 303 -26.61 -9.46 16.23
N PHE A 304 -25.34 -9.87 16.41
CA PHE A 304 -24.71 -10.93 15.65
C PHE A 304 -23.96 -11.92 16.56
N PRO A 305 -24.67 -12.74 17.37
CA PRO A 305 -24.04 -13.78 18.17
C PRO A 305 -23.43 -14.87 17.25
N PRO A 306 -22.31 -15.51 17.63
CA PRO A 306 -21.56 -15.37 18.89
C PRO A 306 -20.56 -14.19 18.89
N TYR A 307 -20.17 -13.66 20.06
CA TYR A 307 -19.18 -12.57 20.17
C TYR A 307 -17.75 -13.08 19.93
N LEU A 308 -17.32 -13.14 18.67
CA LEU A 308 -16.03 -13.75 18.29
C LEU A 308 -14.83 -12.82 18.48
N GLU A 309 -14.95 -11.58 18.00
CA GLU A 309 -13.84 -10.64 17.88
C GLU A 309 -14.10 -9.38 18.68
N TRP A 310 -13.19 -8.98 19.57
CA TRP A 310 -13.33 -7.79 20.43
C TRP A 310 -12.41 -6.63 20.00
N SER A 311 -11.58 -6.86 18.98
CA SER A 311 -10.62 -5.89 18.45
C SER A 311 -10.66 -5.84 16.93
N VAL A 312 -11.70 -5.21 16.39
CA VAL A 312 -11.91 -5.05 14.95
C VAL A 312 -11.79 -3.57 14.57
N PRO A 313 -10.58 -3.07 14.26
CA PRO A 313 -10.38 -1.66 13.92
C PRO A 313 -11.04 -1.27 12.59
N GLU A 314 -11.24 -2.23 11.69
CA GLU A 314 -11.69 -2.00 10.31
C GLU A 314 -12.55 -3.16 9.77
N PRO A 315 -13.44 -2.94 8.78
CA PRO A 315 -14.39 -3.95 8.28
C PRO A 315 -13.78 -5.06 7.41
N HIS A 316 -12.45 -5.19 7.35
CA HIS A 316 -11.74 -6.15 6.47
C HIS A 316 -12.21 -6.14 4.99
N ASN A 317 -12.57 -4.96 4.48
CA ASN A 317 -12.81 -4.73 3.06
C ASN A 317 -12.48 -3.25 2.78
N VAL A 318 -11.60 -2.99 1.82
CA VAL A 318 -11.10 -1.64 1.57
C VAL A 318 -12.21 -0.69 1.14
N ALA A 319 -13.20 -1.14 0.37
CA ALA A 319 -14.29 -0.27 -0.07
C ALA A 319 -15.21 0.11 1.10
N LEU A 320 -15.56 -0.86 1.95
CA LEU A 320 -16.32 -0.59 3.18
C LEU A 320 -15.54 0.33 4.12
N ALA A 321 -14.25 0.08 4.33
CA ALA A 321 -13.41 0.91 5.18
C ALA A 321 -13.32 2.36 4.66
N MET A 322 -13.14 2.54 3.34
CA MET A 322 -13.17 3.86 2.71
C MET A 322 -14.53 4.55 2.89
N PHE A 323 -15.63 3.84 2.69
CA PHE A 323 -16.98 4.36 2.90
C PHE A 323 -17.17 4.83 4.35
N PHE A 324 -16.84 4.00 5.35
CA PHE A 324 -17.01 4.35 6.75
C PHE A 324 -16.12 5.52 7.17
N ALA A 325 -14.86 5.51 6.75
CA ALA A 325 -13.90 6.54 7.13
C ALA A 325 -14.15 7.90 6.46
N THR A 326 -14.65 7.91 5.21
CA THR A 326 -14.66 9.12 4.37
C THR A 326 -16.01 9.48 3.75
N GLY A 327 -17.03 8.68 4.02
CA GLY A 327 -18.37 8.81 3.46
C GLY A 327 -18.42 8.61 1.94
N PRO A 328 -19.59 8.84 1.32
CA PRO A 328 -19.77 8.72 -0.13
C PRO A 328 -18.85 9.64 -0.94
N ILE A 329 -18.56 10.84 -0.44
CA ILE A 329 -17.70 11.83 -1.11
C ILE A 329 -16.27 11.31 -1.21
N GLY A 330 -15.72 10.83 -0.10
CA GLY A 330 -14.36 10.31 -0.10
C GLY A 330 -14.24 8.98 -0.83
N LEU A 331 -15.26 8.10 -0.74
CA LEU A 331 -15.33 6.88 -1.54
C LEU A 331 -15.29 7.19 -3.04
N LEU A 332 -16.05 8.19 -3.51
CA LEU A 332 -15.98 8.66 -4.89
C LEU A 332 -14.56 9.15 -5.24
N GLY A 333 -13.93 9.91 -4.34
CA GLY A 333 -12.54 10.34 -4.50
C GLY A 333 -11.56 9.17 -4.66
N PHE A 334 -11.67 8.16 -3.81
CA PHE A 334 -10.90 6.91 -3.88
C PHE A 334 -11.14 6.16 -5.21
N THR A 335 -12.39 6.00 -5.63
CA THR A 335 -12.74 5.35 -6.90
C THR A 335 -12.16 6.11 -8.09
N LEU A 336 -12.20 7.44 -8.08
CA LEU A 336 -11.59 8.27 -9.12
C LEU A 336 -10.06 8.11 -9.14
N LEU A 337 -9.40 8.12 -7.98
CA LEU A 337 -7.95 7.92 -7.88
C LEU A 337 -7.53 6.57 -8.49
N VAL A 338 -8.13 5.48 -8.03
CA VAL A 338 -7.76 4.12 -8.47
C VAL A 338 -8.21 3.89 -9.91
N GLY A 339 -9.47 4.21 -10.23
CA GLY A 339 -10.06 3.99 -11.55
C GLY A 339 -9.37 4.79 -12.65
N ARG A 340 -9.05 6.06 -12.39
CA ARG A 340 -8.29 6.89 -13.35
C ARG A 340 -6.88 6.38 -13.55
N THR A 341 -6.22 5.96 -12.47
CA THR A 341 -4.86 5.41 -12.52
C THR A 341 -4.82 4.15 -13.40
N LEU A 342 -5.72 3.20 -13.15
CA LEU A 342 -5.84 1.98 -13.95
C LEU A 342 -6.19 2.28 -15.40
N TRP A 343 -7.11 3.20 -15.64
CA TRP A 343 -7.46 3.62 -17.00
C TRP A 343 -6.24 4.16 -17.75
N LEU A 344 -5.46 5.06 -17.14
CA LEU A 344 -4.25 5.62 -17.75
C LEU A 344 -3.22 4.54 -18.07
N LEU A 345 -2.93 3.66 -17.10
CA LEU A 345 -2.00 2.54 -17.30
C LEU A 345 -2.47 1.60 -18.43
N SER A 346 -3.78 1.34 -18.54
CA SER A 346 -4.32 0.44 -19.56
C SER A 346 -4.25 1.01 -20.98
N LYS A 347 -4.26 2.35 -21.11
CA LYS A 347 -4.16 3.05 -22.40
C LYS A 347 -2.72 3.21 -22.88
N GLU A 348 -1.75 3.00 -22.00
CA GLU A 348 -0.34 3.11 -22.33
C GLU A 348 0.11 1.97 -23.28
N ARG A 349 0.43 2.33 -24.53
CA ARG A 349 0.68 1.37 -25.62
C ARG A 349 2.03 0.69 -25.50
N THR A 350 3.01 1.33 -24.86
CA THR A 350 4.36 0.78 -24.74
C THR A 350 4.38 -0.49 -23.89
N LYS A 351 3.47 -0.60 -22.90
CA LYS A 351 3.41 -1.73 -21.94
C LYS A 351 4.80 -2.08 -21.39
N SER A 352 5.58 -1.06 -21.04
CA SER A 352 6.92 -1.22 -20.45
C SER A 352 6.85 -1.99 -19.12
N THR A 353 8.00 -2.50 -18.65
CA THR A 353 8.06 -3.21 -17.36
C THR A 353 7.55 -2.38 -16.18
N MET A 354 7.72 -1.06 -16.24
CA MET A 354 7.15 -0.14 -15.26
C MET A 354 5.63 -0.16 -15.27
N ILE A 355 5.00 -0.11 -16.45
CA ILE A 355 3.54 -0.13 -16.59
C ILE A 355 2.97 -1.49 -16.17
N THR A 356 3.58 -2.59 -16.61
CA THR A 356 3.11 -3.93 -16.25
C THR A 356 3.31 -4.23 -14.77
N GLY A 357 4.45 -3.84 -14.18
CA GLY A 357 4.69 -3.97 -12.74
C GLY A 357 3.73 -3.13 -11.88
N MET A 358 3.36 -1.93 -12.33
CA MET A 358 2.30 -1.13 -11.69
C MET A 358 0.93 -1.78 -11.77
N MET A 359 0.57 -2.33 -12.94
CA MET A 359 -0.69 -3.08 -13.08
C MET A 359 -0.73 -4.29 -12.15
N THR A 360 0.39 -4.99 -12.01
CA THR A 360 0.54 -6.09 -11.05
C THR A 360 0.33 -5.62 -9.62
N TYR A 361 0.97 -4.52 -9.20
CA TYR A 361 0.75 -3.93 -7.88
C TYR A 361 -0.74 -3.61 -7.64
N TRP A 362 -1.40 -2.94 -8.60
CA TRP A 362 -2.80 -2.58 -8.44
C TRP A 362 -3.73 -3.79 -8.38
N CYS A 363 -3.45 -4.84 -9.16
CA CYS A 363 -4.18 -6.10 -9.07
C CYS A 363 -4.03 -6.72 -7.67
N ILE A 364 -2.80 -6.77 -7.14
CA ILE A 364 -2.52 -7.26 -5.78
C ILE A 364 -3.29 -6.42 -4.75
N PHE A 365 -3.17 -5.09 -4.80
CA PHE A 365 -3.86 -4.17 -3.89
C PHE A 365 -5.38 -4.37 -3.90
N LEU A 366 -5.99 -4.47 -5.08
CA LEU A 366 -7.44 -4.63 -5.19
C LEU A 366 -7.93 -5.99 -4.71
N VAL A 367 -7.25 -7.08 -5.07
CA VAL A 367 -7.62 -8.43 -4.61
C VAL A 367 -7.46 -8.53 -3.09
N MET A 368 -6.36 -8.03 -2.52
CA MET A 368 -6.21 -7.95 -1.06
C MET A 368 -7.33 -7.12 -0.43
N GLY A 369 -7.68 -6.00 -1.07
CA GLY A 369 -8.73 -5.09 -0.63
C GLY A 369 -10.14 -5.70 -0.56
N LEU A 370 -10.38 -6.84 -1.22
CA LEU A 370 -11.67 -7.55 -1.11
C LEU A 370 -11.86 -8.20 0.27
N VAL A 371 -10.76 -8.62 0.91
CA VAL A 371 -10.77 -9.42 2.14
C VAL A 371 -10.00 -8.78 3.30
N ASP A 372 -9.39 -7.61 3.08
CA ASP A 372 -8.72 -6.84 4.11
C ASP A 372 -8.57 -5.36 3.72
N THR A 373 -7.83 -4.59 4.53
CA THR A 373 -7.71 -3.12 4.40
C THR A 373 -6.26 -2.67 4.15
N PRO A 374 -5.70 -2.86 2.94
CA PRO A 374 -4.30 -2.55 2.61
C PRO A 374 -3.97 -1.04 2.53
N PHE A 375 -4.72 -0.18 3.22
CA PHE A 375 -4.57 1.28 3.27
C PHE A 375 -4.53 1.84 4.70
N PHE A 376 -5.30 1.27 5.64
CA PHE A 376 -5.58 1.85 6.96
C PHE A 376 -4.45 1.62 7.98
N LYS A 377 -3.24 2.04 7.60
CA LYS A 377 -2.01 2.04 8.41
C LYS A 377 -1.04 3.05 7.80
N GLY A 378 -0.25 3.73 8.63
CA GLY A 378 0.61 4.84 8.18
C GLY A 378 1.48 4.50 6.97
N ASP A 379 2.31 3.48 7.07
CA ASP A 379 3.16 3.00 5.97
C ASP A 379 2.39 2.59 4.71
N LEU A 380 1.27 1.87 4.86
CA LEU A 380 0.44 1.44 3.73
C LEU A 380 -0.22 2.63 3.01
N ALA A 381 -0.66 3.64 3.75
CA ALA A 381 -1.19 4.86 3.17
C ALA A 381 -0.14 5.61 2.34
N TYR A 382 1.10 5.74 2.87
CA TYR A 382 2.23 6.29 2.09
C TYR A 382 2.51 5.48 0.83
N LEU A 383 2.47 4.15 0.90
CA LEU A 383 2.68 3.28 -0.25
C LEU A 383 1.57 3.42 -1.29
N PHE A 384 0.31 3.52 -0.87
CA PHE A 384 -0.82 3.76 -1.76
C PHE A 384 -0.63 5.06 -2.56
N PHE A 385 -0.40 6.18 -1.87
CA PHE A 385 -0.19 7.48 -2.51
C PHE A 385 1.09 7.54 -3.36
N PHE A 386 2.16 6.86 -2.93
CA PHE A 386 3.37 6.67 -3.72
C PHE A 386 3.05 5.97 -5.04
N MET A 387 2.28 4.88 -5.02
CA MET A 387 1.96 4.10 -6.20
C MET A 387 0.98 4.79 -7.14
N VAL A 388 0.01 5.55 -6.62
CA VAL A 388 -0.82 6.46 -7.44
C VAL A 388 0.08 7.44 -8.21
N THR A 389 0.99 8.10 -7.50
CA THR A 389 1.87 9.12 -8.07
C THR A 389 2.79 8.54 -9.12
N LEU A 390 3.43 7.42 -8.80
CA LEU A 390 4.36 6.75 -9.70
C LEU A 390 3.63 6.27 -10.96
N SER A 391 2.41 5.77 -10.83
CA SER A 391 1.57 5.36 -11.96
C SER A 391 1.18 6.53 -12.86
N ALA A 392 0.79 7.67 -12.27
CA ALA A 392 0.47 8.88 -13.02
C ALA A 392 1.71 9.38 -13.80
N LEU A 393 2.86 9.47 -13.12
CA LEU A 393 4.13 9.87 -13.73
C LEU A 393 4.60 8.90 -14.83
N ALA A 394 4.27 7.61 -14.72
CA ALA A 394 4.68 6.61 -15.70
C ALA A 394 3.98 6.74 -17.06
N VAL A 395 2.83 7.40 -17.12
CA VAL A 395 2.06 7.61 -18.35
C VAL A 395 2.30 9.01 -18.92
N GLN A 396 2.91 9.91 -18.16
CA GLN A 396 3.29 11.22 -18.67
C GLN A 396 4.48 11.12 -19.64
N LYS A 397 4.42 11.89 -20.73
CA LYS A 397 5.56 12.07 -21.62
C LYS A 397 6.70 12.71 -20.83
N GLU A 398 7.90 12.13 -20.93
CA GLU A 398 9.08 12.68 -20.26
C GLU A 398 9.31 14.14 -20.72
N LEU A 399 9.59 15.02 -19.76
CA LEU A 399 10.11 16.34 -20.08
C LEU A 399 11.48 16.20 -20.76
N PRO A 400 11.74 16.91 -21.87
CA PRO A 400 13.03 16.86 -22.56
C PRO A 400 14.19 17.15 -21.61
N ARG A 401 15.28 16.37 -21.72
CA ARG A 401 16.50 16.53 -20.89
C ARG A 401 17.17 17.89 -21.04
N GLU A 402 16.95 18.59 -22.14
CA GLU A 402 17.54 19.90 -22.46
C GLU A 402 16.95 21.06 -21.63
N LEU A 403 15.97 20.79 -20.77
CA LEU A 403 15.31 21.77 -19.91
C LEU A 403 15.61 21.58 -18.40
N ALA A 404 16.58 20.70 -18.06
CA ALA A 404 16.94 20.33 -16.68
C ALA A 404 18.19 21.04 -16.14
#